data_AF-A0A6N9BD19-F1
#
_entry.id   AF-A0A6N9BD19-F1
#
_cell.length_a   1.000
_cell.length_b   1.000
_cell.length_c   1.000
_cell.angle_alpha   90.00
_cell.angle_beta   90.00
_cell.angle_gamma   90.00
#
_symmetry.space_group_name_H-M   'P 1'
#
loop_
_entity.id
_entity.type
_entity.pdbx_description
1 polymer ?
#
loop_
_entity_poly.entity_id
_entity_poly.type
_entity_poly.pdbx_seq_one_letter_code
_entity_poly.pdbx_strand_id
1 'polypeptide(L)'
;MIDETALTKGQLRKLNALRKSLGPSIADEAFAKWLGQAADAPDTDQNAEVIADALWALIQEGKLTIRRGGYLVRRGRKRVIVEARDD
;
A
#
# COMPACT_ATOMS: atom_id res chain seq x y z
N MET A 1 19.42 9.06 17.31
CA MET A 1 18.48 10.08 16.82
C MET A 1 17.97 9.63 15.47
N ILE A 2 16.66 9.60 15.27
CA ILE A 2 16.06 9.16 14.00
C ILE A 2 16.19 10.29 12.98
N ASP A 3 16.68 9.98 11.78
CA ASP A 3 16.67 10.92 10.65
C ASP A 3 15.26 11.01 10.06
N GLU A 4 14.54 12.08 10.41
CA GLU A 4 13.18 12.32 9.94
C GLU A 4 13.09 12.63 8.45
N THR A 5 14.18 13.08 7.82
CA THR A 5 14.18 13.43 6.39
C THR A 5 14.13 12.20 5.49
N ALA A 6 14.61 11.05 6.00
CA ALA A 6 14.56 9.76 5.32
C ALA A 6 13.22 9.02 5.48
N LEU A 7 12.27 9.55 6.28
CA LEU A 7 11.00 8.89 6.57
C LEU A 7 9.88 9.30 5.61
N THR A 8 9.06 8.33 5.22
CA THR A 8 7.80 8.59 4.53
C THR A 8 6.79 9.32 5.44
N LYS A 9 5.80 9.98 4.83
CA LYS A 9 4.72 10.67 5.58
C LYS A 9 3.92 9.74 6.51
N GLY A 10 3.83 8.44 6.19
CA GLY A 10 3.19 7.44 7.05
C GLY A 10 4.04 7.13 8.29
N GLN A 11 5.34 6.90 8.07
CA GLN A 11 6.32 6.65 9.12
C GLN A 11 6.43 7.85 10.08
N LEU A 12 6.50 9.09 9.57
CA LEU A 12 6.50 10.30 10.39
C LEU A 12 5.25 10.44 11.27
N ARG A 13 4.06 10.10 10.74
CA ARG A 13 2.83 10.13 11.54
C ARG A 13 2.86 9.10 12.66
N LYS A 14 3.40 7.92 12.41
CA LYS A 14 3.57 6.87 13.42
C LYS A 14 4.58 7.28 14.50
N LEU A 15 5.74 7.82 14.13
CA LEU A 15 6.74 8.34 15.06
C LEU A 15 6.15 9.43 15.96
N ASN A 16 5.45 10.41 15.38
CA ASN A 16 4.82 11.48 16.14
C ASN A 16 3.72 11.00 17.08
N ALA A 17 2.93 10.00 16.67
CA ALA A 17 1.93 9.39 17.54
C ALA A 17 2.59 8.69 18.74
N LEU A 18 3.64 7.90 18.50
CA LEU A 18 4.39 7.21 19.56
C LEU A 18 5.01 8.20 20.56
N ARG A 19 5.65 9.27 20.07
CA ARG A 19 6.25 10.31 20.93
C ARG A 19 5.22 10.97 21.84
N LYS A 20 3.99 11.20 21.34
CA LYS A 20 2.89 11.75 22.14
C LYS A 20 2.39 10.78 23.20
N SER A 21 2.38 9.49 22.92
CA SER A 21 1.82 8.48 23.83
C SER A 21 2.82 7.98 24.88
N LEU A 22 4.10 7.81 24.52
CA LEU A 22 5.10 7.12 25.33
C LEU A 22 6.26 8.04 25.77
N GLY A 23 6.30 9.27 25.26
CA GLY A 23 7.43 10.17 25.42
C GLY A 23 8.58 9.89 24.44
N PRO A 24 9.48 10.86 24.21
CA PRO A 24 10.45 10.80 23.11
C PRO A 24 11.43 9.61 23.17
N SER A 25 11.96 9.30 24.35
CA SER A 25 12.99 8.25 24.50
C SER A 25 12.47 6.85 24.14
N ILE A 26 11.34 6.46 24.74
CA ILE A 26 10.71 5.15 24.52
C ILE A 26 10.15 5.05 23.10
N ALA A 27 9.58 6.13 22.59
CA ALA A 27 9.04 6.17 21.24
C ALA A 27 10.10 5.96 20.17
N ASP A 28 11.26 6.61 20.29
CA ASP A 28 12.34 6.51 19.31
C ASP A 28 12.93 5.09 19.27
N GLU A 29 13.11 4.44 20.42
CA GLU A 29 13.58 3.04 20.49
C GLU A 29 12.57 2.06 19.89
N ALA A 30 11.29 2.17 20.30
CA ALA A 30 10.22 1.33 19.78
C ALA A 30 10.02 1.51 18.26
N PHE A 31 10.10 2.76 17.78
CA PHE A 31 9.97 3.06 16.36
C PHE A 31 11.14 2.50 15.55
N ALA A 32 12.37 2.62 16.03
CA ALA A 32 13.54 2.08 15.35
C ALA A 32 13.46 0.55 15.19
N LYS A 33 13.04 -0.16 16.24
CA LYS A 33 12.80 -1.61 16.19
C LYS A 33 11.71 -1.98 15.19
N TRP A 34 10.59 -1.26 15.21
CA TRP A 34 9.49 -1.47 14.27
C TRP A 34 9.91 -1.19 12.82
N LEU A 35 10.68 -0.13 12.59
CA LEU A 35 11.15 0.26 11.24
C LEU A 35 12.06 -0.81 10.64
N GLY A 36 12.95 -1.41 11.43
CA GLY A 36 13.79 -2.53 10.99
C GLY A 36 12.95 -3.75 10.58
N GLN A 37 11.97 -4.13 11.40
CA GLN A 37 11.05 -5.24 11.07
C GLN A 37 10.17 -4.95 9.84
N ALA A 38 9.80 -3.68 9.63
CA ALA A 38 9.00 -3.28 8.49
C ALA A 38 9.79 -3.25 7.18
N ALA A 39 11.12 -3.06 7.24
CA ALA A 39 12.00 -3.14 6.06
C ALA A 39 12.13 -4.58 5.53
N ASP A 40 11.95 -5.58 6.41
CA ASP A 40 11.94 -7.00 6.04
C ASP A 40 10.59 -7.49 5.51
N ALA A 41 9.56 -6.63 5.52
CA ALA A 41 8.28 -6.97 4.90
C ALA A 41 8.46 -7.08 3.39
N PRO A 42 7.90 -8.13 2.73
CA PRO A 42 8.01 -8.27 1.29
C PRO A 42 7.46 -7.01 0.61
N ASP A 43 8.21 -6.48 -0.37
CA ASP A 43 7.85 -5.29 -1.18
C ASP A 43 6.59 -5.52 -2.06
N THR A 44 6.01 -6.70 -1.96
CA THR A 44 4.77 -7.10 -2.62
C THR A 44 3.55 -6.53 -1.89
N ASP A 45 2.72 -5.79 -2.61
CA ASP A 45 1.42 -5.35 -2.12
C ASP A 45 0.50 -6.58 -1.94
N GLN A 46 0.31 -7.01 -0.68
CA GLN A 46 -0.55 -8.13 -0.33
C GLN A 46 -1.99 -7.96 -0.84
N ASN A 47 -2.51 -6.73 -0.93
CA ASN A 47 -3.83 -6.52 -1.48
C ASN A 47 -3.84 -6.75 -2.99
N ALA A 48 -2.76 -6.38 -3.68
CA ALA A 48 -2.63 -6.64 -5.11
C ALA A 48 -2.60 -8.15 -5.42
N GLU A 49 -1.87 -8.94 -4.63
CA GLU A 49 -1.85 -10.41 -4.72
C GLU A 49 -3.26 -10.99 -4.52
N VAL A 50 -3.94 -10.62 -3.43
CA VAL A 50 -5.30 -11.10 -3.13
C VAL A 50 -6.28 -10.71 -4.24
N ILE A 51 -6.17 -9.49 -4.77
CA ILE A 51 -6.99 -9.03 -5.91
C ILE A 51 -6.67 -9.87 -7.16
N ALA A 52 -5.39 -10.11 -7.45
CA ALA A 52 -4.98 -10.87 -8.63
C ALA A 52 -5.52 -12.31 -8.58
N ASP A 53 -5.40 -12.99 -7.44
CA ASP A 53 -5.94 -14.35 -7.24
C ASP A 53 -7.45 -14.41 -7.44
N ALA A 54 -8.19 -13.46 -6.85
CA ALA A 54 -9.63 -13.38 -6.99
C ALA A 54 -10.06 -13.14 -8.45
N LEU A 55 -9.35 -12.26 -9.18
CA LEU A 55 -9.60 -12.00 -10.59
C LEU A 55 -9.25 -13.22 -11.45
N TRP A 56 -8.17 -13.93 -11.11
CA TRP A 56 -7.72 -15.10 -11.87
C TRP A 56 -8.75 -16.23 -11.86
N ALA A 57 -9.39 -16.48 -10.71
CA ALA A 57 -10.47 -17.46 -10.61
C ALA A 57 -11.62 -17.14 -11.59
N LEU A 58 -12.01 -15.86 -11.69
CA LEU A 58 -13.08 -15.43 -12.60
C LEU A 58 -12.70 -15.53 -14.08
N ILE A 59 -11.42 -15.33 -14.41
CA ILE A 59 -10.89 -15.50 -15.78
C ILE A 59 -10.94 -16.98 -16.17
N GLN A 60 -10.54 -17.89 -15.27
CA GLN A 60 -10.55 -19.33 -15.51
C GLN A 60 -11.97 -19.89 -15.69
N GLU A 61 -12.95 -19.32 -14.99
CA GLU A 61 -14.38 -19.63 -15.19
C GLU A 61 -14.98 -19.01 -16.46
N GLY A 62 -14.21 -18.21 -17.21
CA GLY A 62 -14.67 -17.50 -18.40
C GLY A 62 -15.67 -16.36 -18.11
N LYS A 63 -15.85 -15.99 -16.84
CA LYS A 63 -16.77 -14.93 -16.39
C LYS A 63 -16.15 -13.53 -16.49
N LEU A 64 -14.83 -13.45 -16.62
CA LEU A 64 -14.08 -12.21 -16.76
C LEU A 64 -13.09 -12.32 -17.92
N THR A 65 -12.93 -11.25 -18.68
CA THR A 65 -11.89 -11.15 -19.71
C THR A 65 -11.23 -9.79 -19.64
N ILE A 66 -9.92 -9.78 -19.41
CA ILE A 66 -9.10 -8.56 -19.43
C ILE A 66 -8.58 -8.38 -20.86
N ARG A 67 -9.18 -7.46 -21.61
CA ARG A 67 -8.79 -7.13 -22.99
C ARG A 67 -7.37 -6.55 -23.03
N ARG A 68 -6.64 -6.87 -24.10
CA ARG A 68 -5.39 -6.19 -24.45
C ARG A 68 -5.71 -4.82 -25.06
N GLY A 69 -4.78 -3.86 -25.00
CA GLY A 69 -5.00 -2.49 -25.50
C GLY A 69 -4.87 -1.40 -24.43
N GLY A 70 -4.69 -1.80 -23.17
CA GLY A 70 -4.58 -0.85 -22.06
C GLY A 70 -5.94 -0.33 -21.60
N TYR A 71 -5.90 0.47 -20.54
CA TYR A 71 -7.10 0.91 -19.82
C TYR A 71 -6.99 2.38 -19.46
N LEU A 72 -8.09 3.12 -19.58
CA LEU A 72 -8.22 4.44 -18.99
C LEU A 72 -8.63 4.30 -17.52
N VAL A 73 -7.86 4.92 -16.64
CA VAL A 73 -8.16 4.99 -15.22
C VAL A 73 -8.51 6.43 -14.88
N ARG A 74 -9.71 6.64 -14.35
CA ARG A 74 -10.17 7.97 -13.90
C ARG A 74 -10.75 7.94 -12.51
N ARG A 75 -10.64 9.06 -11.81
CA ARG A 75 -11.17 9.22 -10.46
C ARG A 75 -12.64 9.65 -10.51
N GLY A 76 -13.53 8.79 -10.04
CA GLY A 76 -14.92 9.11 -9.79
C GLY A 76 -15.16 9.60 -8.35
N ARG A 77 -16.37 10.06 -8.07
CA ARG A 77 -16.76 10.42 -6.70
C ARG A 77 -16.75 9.15 -5.83
N LYS A 78 -15.77 9.06 -4.92
CA LYS A 78 -15.52 7.93 -4.01
C LYS A 78 -15.17 6.59 -4.67
N ARG A 79 -14.80 6.56 -5.95
CA ARG A 79 -14.45 5.31 -6.66
C ARG A 79 -13.39 5.55 -7.73
N VAL A 80 -12.71 4.48 -8.14
CA VAL A 80 -11.88 4.46 -9.36
C VAL A 80 -12.72 3.83 -10.47
N ILE A 81 -12.71 4.44 -11.65
CA ILE A 81 -13.40 3.93 -12.83
C ILE A 81 -12.32 3.51 -13.82
N VAL A 82 -12.42 2.27 -14.29
CA VAL A 82 -11.51 1.66 -15.25
C VAL A 82 -12.32 1.32 -16.49
N GLU A 83 -11.96 1.92 -17.61
CA GLU A 83 -12.61 1.73 -18.91
C GLU A 83 -11.58 1.12 -19.86
N ALA A 84 -12.00 0.14 -20.67
CA ALA A 84 -11.13 -0.39 -21.72
C ALA A 84 -10.81 0.74 -22.69
N ARG A 85 -9.56 0.82 -23.14
CA ARG A 85 -9.21 1.76 -24.19
C ARG A 85 -9.78 1.21 -25.50
N ASP A 86 -10.81 1.87 -26.01
CA ASP A 86 -11.31 1.62 -27.35
C ASP A 86 -10.34 2.32 -28.32
N ASP A 87 -9.44 1.55 -28.93
CA ASP A 87 -8.61 2.00 -30.07
C ASP A 87 -9.39 1.83 -31.39
#